data_AF-A0A2E5XAA5-F1
#
_entry.id   AF-A0A2E5XAA5-F1
#
_cell.length_a   1.000
_cell.length_b   1.000
_cell.length_c   1.000
_cell.angle_alpha   90.00
_cell.angle_beta   90.00
_cell.angle_gamma   90.00
#
_symmetry.space_group_name_H-M   'P 1'
#
loop_
_entity.id
_entity.type
_entity.pdbx_description
1 polymer ?
#
loop_
_entity_poly.entity_id
_entity_poly.type
_entity_poly.pdbx_seq_one_letter_code
_entity_poly.pdbx_strand_id
1 'polypeptide(L)'
;MTDLVSLTWSPIEWNDPNGGVIRLWPFLPNVVYSADLRRTEGEWDGVAFLLPDDEHEIWNSQVDEEKSSPGINRDGIISSGGTLARMMLGMSTIESIQTCKFPDPEPRRILQAALSPSGNGPRPVFFIEPDDEKWTEWVEDCADEMVRLKNLTRSIFSRRIWRKVLRNSIHSTGPPRTERDDEKAGGFAQASALAAAWWTRSESVLNHELQIRRDERLAARLRGALETLCGGQIHGEGAPVLIVPVMQAWLPNILAALEKSPRPEHVGEEEE
;
A
#
# COMPACT_ATOMS: atom_id res chain seq x y z
N MET A 1 6.60 7.29 23.25
CA MET A 1 7.04 5.92 22.95
C MET A 1 6.30 5.51 21.70
N THR A 2 6.97 5.34 20.58
CA THR A 2 6.34 4.76 19.38
C THR A 2 6.10 3.30 19.69
N ASP A 3 4.83 2.93 19.91
CA ASP A 3 4.44 1.53 19.93
C ASP A 3 4.95 0.87 18.64
N LEU A 4 5.61 -0.27 18.80
CA LEU A 4 6.18 -1.01 17.68
C LEU A 4 5.01 -1.44 16.79
N VAL A 5 4.98 -0.87 15.57
CA VAL A 5 4.05 -1.24 14.51
C VAL A 5 4.13 -2.76 14.33
N SER A 6 3.05 -3.48 14.63
CA SER A 6 2.97 -4.93 14.40
C SER A 6 2.84 -5.17 12.90
N LEU A 7 3.93 -5.61 12.27
CA LEU A 7 3.98 -5.89 10.84
C LEU A 7 3.31 -7.25 10.57
N THR A 8 1.99 -7.22 10.37
CA THR A 8 1.16 -8.43 10.18
C THR A 8 1.19 -8.93 8.74
N TRP A 9 1.20 -10.26 8.57
CA TRP A 9 1.07 -10.91 7.26
C TRP A 9 -0.37 -11.28 6.92
N SER A 10 -1.23 -11.34 7.93
CA SER A 10 -2.63 -11.70 7.75
C SER A 10 -3.45 -10.47 7.39
N PRO A 11 -4.45 -10.61 6.50
CA PRO A 11 -5.43 -9.56 6.26
C PRO A 11 -6.16 -9.18 7.55
N ILE A 12 -6.57 -7.91 7.63
CA ILE A 12 -7.43 -7.41 8.70
C ILE A 12 -8.79 -7.06 8.09
N GLU A 13 -9.85 -7.60 8.69
CA GLU A 13 -11.22 -7.29 8.30
C GLU A 13 -11.79 -6.22 9.23
N TRP A 14 -12.36 -5.19 8.64
CA TRP A 14 -13.11 -4.15 9.34
C TRP A 14 -14.55 -4.14 8.83
N ASN A 15 -15.51 -4.32 9.74
CA ASN A 15 -16.93 -4.34 9.42
C ASN A 15 -17.48 -2.91 9.43
N ASP A 16 -18.02 -2.47 8.29
CA ASP A 16 -18.57 -1.11 8.20
C ASP A 16 -19.91 -1.02 8.96
N PRO A 17 -20.13 0.02 9.79
CA PRO A 17 -21.42 0.26 10.44
C PRO A 17 -22.61 0.37 9.47
N ASN A 18 -22.38 0.74 8.22
CA ASN A 18 -23.37 0.86 7.16
C ASN A 18 -23.53 -0.45 6.34
N GLY A 19 -22.77 -1.50 6.67
CA GLY A 19 -22.81 -2.80 6.01
C GLY A 19 -21.62 -3.05 5.06
N GLY A 20 -21.29 -4.33 4.86
CA GLY A 20 -20.13 -4.76 4.10
C GLY A 20 -18.85 -4.85 4.94
N VAL A 21 -17.78 -5.33 4.31
CA VAL A 21 -16.47 -5.56 4.94
C VAL A 21 -15.37 -4.92 4.11
N ILE A 22 -14.51 -4.14 4.76
CA ILE A 22 -13.23 -3.69 4.20
C ILE A 22 -12.15 -4.67 4.65
N ARG A 23 -11.54 -5.39 3.71
CA ARG A 23 -10.42 -6.28 3.98
C ARG A 23 -9.11 -5.58 3.61
N LEU A 24 -8.39 -5.10 4.62
CA LEU A 24 -7.03 -4.58 4.46
C LEU A 24 -6.06 -5.75 4.23
N TRP A 25 -5.54 -5.88 3.02
CA TRP A 25 -4.63 -6.96 2.64
C TRP A 25 -3.17 -6.45 2.61
N PRO A 26 -2.29 -6.94 3.51
CA PRO A 26 -0.93 -6.45 3.62
C PRO A 26 -0.04 -6.91 2.46
N PHE A 27 0.49 -5.96 1.69
CA PHE A 27 1.52 -6.24 0.68
C PHE A 27 2.88 -5.62 1.03
N LEU A 28 3.94 -6.13 0.40
CA LEU A 28 5.26 -5.52 0.39
C LEU A 28 5.54 -4.90 -0.98
N PRO A 29 6.02 -3.66 -1.03
CA PRO A 29 6.27 -2.99 -2.30
C PRO A 29 7.31 -3.73 -3.14
N ASN A 30 7.03 -3.91 -4.43
CA ASN A 30 7.91 -4.52 -5.43
C ASN A 30 8.37 -5.96 -5.13
N VAL A 31 7.59 -6.73 -4.35
CA VAL A 31 7.91 -8.12 -3.98
C VAL A 31 6.86 -9.08 -4.52
N VAL A 32 7.28 -10.14 -5.20
CA VAL A 32 6.37 -11.18 -5.69
C VAL A 32 6.02 -12.12 -4.54
N TYR A 33 4.74 -12.21 -4.19
CA TYR A 33 4.28 -13.13 -3.15
C TYR A 33 4.21 -14.57 -3.65
N SER A 34 4.41 -15.50 -2.72
CA SER A 34 4.15 -16.93 -2.97
C SER A 34 2.65 -17.20 -3.10
N ALA A 35 2.31 -18.36 -3.67
CA ALA A 35 0.91 -18.78 -3.78
C ALA A 35 0.23 -18.89 -2.39
N ASP A 36 0.97 -19.30 -1.37
CA ASP A 36 0.48 -19.39 0.01
C ASP A 36 0.11 -18.02 0.58
N LEU A 37 0.95 -17.02 0.38
CA LEU A 37 0.66 -15.64 0.78
C LEU A 37 -0.52 -15.06 0.00
N ARG A 38 -0.56 -15.25 -1.33
CA ARG A 38 -1.68 -14.75 -2.16
C ARG A 38 -3.02 -15.34 -1.76
N ARG A 39 -3.08 -16.61 -1.38
CA ARG A 39 -4.32 -17.26 -0.92
C ARG A 39 -4.95 -16.62 0.32
N THR A 40 -4.19 -15.83 1.08
CA THR A 40 -4.74 -15.09 2.23
C THR A 40 -5.71 -13.99 1.82
N GLU A 41 -5.72 -13.57 0.55
CA GLU A 41 -6.63 -12.53 0.04
C GLU A 41 -8.12 -12.90 0.18
N GLY A 42 -8.42 -14.20 0.18
CA GLY A 42 -9.78 -14.73 0.32
C GLY A 42 -10.67 -14.40 -0.87
N GLU A 43 -11.98 -14.62 -0.71
CA GLU A 43 -12.99 -14.20 -1.68
C GLU A 43 -13.35 -12.73 -1.48
N TRP A 44 -13.50 -11.97 -2.57
CA TRP A 44 -13.79 -10.55 -2.56
C TRP A 44 -14.61 -10.14 -3.78
N ASP A 45 -15.36 -9.05 -3.64
CA ASP A 45 -16.39 -8.60 -4.59
C ASP A 45 -15.98 -7.32 -5.33
N GLY A 46 -15.12 -6.50 -4.75
CA GLY A 46 -14.51 -5.32 -5.37
C GLY A 46 -13.13 -5.03 -4.81
N VAL A 47 -12.36 -4.18 -5.48
CA VAL A 47 -11.03 -3.74 -5.03
C VAL A 47 -10.95 -2.22 -4.95
N ALA A 48 -10.29 -1.71 -3.91
CA ALA A 48 -9.91 -0.31 -3.79
C ALA A 48 -8.40 -0.15 -3.65
N PHE A 49 -7.82 0.81 -4.37
CA PHE A 49 -6.40 1.18 -4.29
C PHE A 49 -6.25 2.57 -3.64
N LEU A 50 -5.34 2.68 -2.67
CA LEU A 50 -4.97 3.96 -2.04
C LEU A 50 -4.02 4.76 -2.95
N LEU A 51 -4.44 4.95 -4.21
CA LEU A 51 -3.67 5.49 -5.32
C LEU A 51 -4.62 6.36 -6.18
N PRO A 52 -4.08 7.27 -7.01
CA PRO A 52 -4.86 8.04 -7.97
C PRO A 52 -5.38 7.15 -9.10
N ASP A 53 -6.38 7.64 -9.82
CA ASP A 53 -7.07 6.89 -10.88
C ASP A 53 -6.21 6.64 -12.13
N ASP A 54 -5.23 7.49 -12.39
CA ASP A 54 -4.26 7.37 -13.48
C ASP A 54 -3.12 6.37 -13.21
N GLU A 55 -3.00 5.84 -11.98
CA GLU A 55 -1.91 4.93 -11.59
C GLU A 55 -1.82 3.67 -12.48
N HIS A 56 -2.96 3.21 -13.00
CA HIS A 56 -2.99 2.06 -13.90
C HIS A 56 -2.26 2.32 -15.24
N GLU A 57 -2.20 3.58 -15.70
CA GLU A 57 -1.45 4.00 -16.88
C GLU A 57 0.05 3.92 -16.63
N ILE A 58 0.49 4.36 -15.45
CA ILE A 58 1.89 4.25 -14.98
C ILE A 58 2.30 2.77 -14.99
N TRP A 59 1.45 1.88 -14.47
CA TRP A 59 1.73 0.45 -14.49
C TRP A 59 1.86 -0.13 -15.90
N ASN A 60 1.06 0.36 -16.85
CA ASN A 60 1.16 -0.06 -18.25
C ASN A 60 2.49 0.40 -18.88
N SER A 61 2.91 1.65 -18.62
CA SER A 61 4.21 2.16 -19.07
C SER A 61 5.36 1.30 -18.50
N GLN A 62 5.34 1.03 -17.19
CA GLN A 62 6.36 0.21 -16.54
C GLN A 62 6.43 -1.21 -17.12
N VAL A 63 5.30 -1.81 -17.48
CA VAL A 63 5.27 -3.12 -18.15
C VAL A 63 5.99 -3.05 -19.50
N ASP A 64 5.75 -2.01 -20.30
CA ASP A 64 6.34 -1.88 -21.63
C ASP A 64 7.83 -1.53 -21.59
N GLU A 65 8.23 -0.72 -20.61
CA GLU A 65 9.63 -0.44 -20.29
C GLU A 65 10.38 -1.70 -19.85
N GLU A 66 9.80 -2.50 -18.94
CA GLU A 66 10.40 -3.75 -18.47
C GLU A 66 10.49 -4.82 -19.56
N LYS A 67 9.55 -4.84 -20.52
CA LYS A 67 9.67 -5.68 -21.73
C LYS A 67 10.83 -5.22 -22.61
N SER A 68 11.01 -3.91 -22.76
CA SER A 68 12.00 -3.31 -23.67
C SER A 68 13.41 -3.35 -23.09
N SER A 69 13.55 -3.16 -21.78
CA SER A 69 14.81 -3.14 -21.05
C SER A 69 14.59 -3.66 -19.61
N PRO A 70 14.71 -4.98 -19.37
CA PRO A 70 14.48 -5.57 -18.06
C PRO A 70 15.33 -4.92 -16.96
N GLY A 71 14.68 -4.47 -15.89
CA GLY A 71 15.31 -3.82 -14.74
C GLY A 71 15.53 -2.31 -14.88
N ILE A 72 15.08 -1.68 -15.98
CA ILE A 72 15.24 -0.23 -16.19
C ILE A 72 14.60 0.60 -15.08
N ASN A 73 13.42 0.21 -14.60
CA ASN A 73 12.73 0.92 -13.53
C ASN A 73 13.49 0.80 -12.20
N ARG A 74 13.94 -0.42 -11.87
CA ARG A 74 14.77 -0.66 -10.69
C ARG A 74 16.05 0.18 -10.73
N ASP A 75 16.75 0.16 -11.86
CA ASP A 75 18.06 0.82 -11.99
C ASP A 75 17.92 2.35 -11.99
N GLY A 76 16.86 2.88 -12.59
CA GLY A 76 16.49 4.29 -12.49
C GLY A 76 16.23 4.71 -11.03
N ILE A 77 15.44 3.94 -10.29
CA ILE A 77 15.16 4.21 -8.87
C ILE A 77 16.43 4.12 -8.02
N ILE A 78 17.27 3.10 -8.20
CA ILE A 78 18.54 2.96 -7.47
C ILE A 78 19.45 4.18 -7.73
N SER A 79 19.48 4.67 -8.97
CA SER A 79 20.29 5.82 -9.36
C SER A 79 19.81 7.14 -8.75
N SER A 80 18.54 7.25 -8.36
CA SER A 80 17.97 8.47 -7.74
C SER A 80 18.55 8.83 -6.35
N GLY A 81 19.14 7.86 -5.64
CA GLY A 81 19.78 8.10 -4.33
C GLY A 81 18.82 8.36 -3.14
N GLY A 82 17.50 8.26 -3.36
CA GLY A 82 16.45 8.47 -2.35
C GLY A 82 16.37 7.40 -1.25
N THR A 83 15.36 7.49 -0.39
CA THR A 83 15.05 6.41 0.59
C THR A 83 14.56 5.16 -0.11
N LEU A 84 13.76 5.31 -1.18
CA LEU A 84 13.31 4.21 -2.04
C LEU A 84 14.50 3.50 -2.70
N ALA A 85 15.49 4.24 -3.20
CA ALA A 85 16.73 3.66 -3.73
C ALA A 85 17.44 2.75 -2.72
N ARG A 86 17.47 3.12 -1.44
CA ARG A 86 18.07 2.30 -0.37
C ARG A 86 17.27 1.03 -0.09
N MET A 87 15.94 1.12 -0.16
CA MET A 87 15.06 -0.05 -0.09
C MET A 87 15.35 -1.00 -1.23
N MET A 88 15.35 -0.51 -2.48
CA MET A 88 15.63 -1.31 -3.67
C MET A 88 17.03 -1.95 -3.65
N LEU A 89 18.06 -1.22 -3.22
CA LEU A 89 19.40 -1.78 -3.04
C LEU A 89 19.39 -2.93 -2.02
N GLY A 90 18.74 -2.75 -0.86
CA GLY A 90 18.63 -3.84 0.11
C GLY A 90 17.82 -5.03 -0.43
N MET A 91 16.71 -4.76 -1.11
CA MET A 91 15.85 -5.78 -1.69
C MET A 91 16.57 -6.60 -2.76
N SER A 92 17.43 -5.96 -3.56
CA SER A 92 18.23 -6.63 -4.60
C SER A 92 19.25 -7.63 -4.06
N THR A 93 19.59 -7.56 -2.77
CA THR A 93 20.48 -8.53 -2.11
C THR A 93 19.76 -9.77 -1.58
N ILE A 94 18.41 -9.79 -1.64
CA ILE A 94 17.61 -10.92 -1.19
C ILE A 94 17.48 -11.89 -2.36
N GLU A 95 18.14 -13.04 -2.26
CA GLU A 95 18.15 -14.06 -3.33
C GLU A 95 17.03 -15.09 -3.19
N SER A 96 16.48 -15.29 -1.99
CA SER A 96 15.51 -16.35 -1.72
C SER A 96 14.10 -16.07 -2.26
N ILE A 97 13.77 -14.82 -2.59
CA ILE A 97 12.47 -14.40 -3.14
C ILE A 97 12.68 -13.41 -4.29
N GLN A 98 11.67 -13.25 -5.15
CA GLN A 98 11.73 -12.26 -6.21
C GLN A 98 11.35 -10.88 -5.68
N THR A 99 12.29 -9.94 -5.74
CA THR A 99 12.14 -8.55 -5.32
C THR A 99 12.42 -7.60 -6.49
N CYS A 100 12.25 -6.29 -6.25
CA CYS A 100 12.54 -5.22 -7.21
C CYS A 100 11.79 -5.40 -8.55
N LYS A 101 10.55 -5.88 -8.50
CA LYS A 101 9.69 -6.02 -9.68
C LYS A 101 8.86 -4.76 -9.93
N PHE A 102 8.75 -4.40 -11.20
CA PHE A 102 7.96 -3.27 -11.70
C PHE A 102 7.01 -3.75 -12.81
N PRO A 103 5.77 -3.23 -12.86
CA PRO A 103 5.09 -2.51 -11.78
C PRO A 103 4.97 -3.35 -10.50
N ASP A 104 4.46 -2.75 -9.42
CA ASP A 104 4.30 -3.49 -8.16
C ASP A 104 3.46 -4.76 -8.41
N PRO A 105 4.03 -5.96 -8.19
CA PRO A 105 3.43 -7.19 -8.69
C PRO A 105 2.10 -7.53 -8.01
N GLU A 106 1.91 -7.18 -6.73
CA GLU A 106 0.70 -7.59 -6.02
C GLU A 106 -0.51 -6.67 -6.30
N PRO A 107 -0.41 -5.33 -6.19
CA PRO A 107 -1.48 -4.44 -6.65
C PRO A 107 -1.83 -4.67 -8.13
N ARG A 108 -0.81 -4.82 -8.99
CA ARG A 108 -1.01 -5.08 -10.42
C ARG A 108 -1.77 -6.39 -10.67
N ARG A 109 -1.43 -7.45 -9.94
CA ARG A 109 -2.08 -8.76 -10.03
C ARG A 109 -3.55 -8.67 -9.60
N ILE A 110 -3.84 -7.97 -8.51
CA ILE A 110 -5.21 -7.82 -8.01
C ILE A 110 -6.05 -7.01 -9.01
N LEU A 111 -5.50 -5.94 -9.60
CA LEU A 111 -6.17 -5.20 -10.68
C LEU A 111 -6.46 -6.11 -11.88
N GLN A 112 -5.48 -6.89 -12.32
CA GLN A 112 -5.65 -7.87 -13.41
C GLN A 112 -6.75 -8.88 -13.11
N ALA A 113 -6.82 -9.36 -11.86
CA ALA A 113 -7.86 -10.28 -11.41
C ALA A 113 -9.24 -9.62 -11.38
N ALA A 114 -9.33 -8.35 -10.96
CA ALA A 114 -10.57 -7.59 -10.94
C ALA A 114 -11.12 -7.35 -12.35
N LEU A 115 -10.24 -7.04 -13.31
CA LEU A 115 -10.63 -6.77 -14.70
C LEU A 115 -10.82 -8.03 -15.54
N SER A 116 -10.49 -9.21 -14.99
CA SER A 116 -10.54 -10.45 -15.76
C SER A 116 -11.99 -10.82 -16.11
N PRO A 117 -12.29 -11.19 -17.36
CA PRO A 117 -13.62 -11.69 -17.73
C PRO A 117 -13.87 -13.13 -17.25
N SER A 118 -12.87 -13.79 -16.66
CA SER A 118 -12.97 -15.18 -16.18
C SER A 118 -13.67 -15.27 -14.83
N GLY A 119 -14.47 -16.32 -14.61
CA GLY A 119 -15.12 -16.57 -13.31
C GLY A 119 -16.43 -15.78 -13.18
N ASN A 120 -16.58 -14.99 -12.12
CA ASN A 120 -17.80 -14.21 -11.82
C ASN A 120 -17.91 -12.91 -12.65
N GLY A 121 -17.06 -12.74 -13.67
CA GLY A 121 -16.97 -11.50 -14.45
C GLY A 121 -16.10 -10.42 -13.79
N PRO A 122 -15.99 -9.24 -14.44
CA PRO A 122 -15.21 -8.13 -13.92
C PRO A 122 -15.82 -7.59 -12.63
N ARG A 123 -14.97 -7.24 -11.68
CA ARG A 123 -15.32 -6.67 -10.37
C ARG A 123 -15.08 -5.17 -10.35
N PRO A 124 -15.86 -4.39 -9.59
CA PRO A 124 -15.63 -2.95 -9.43
C PRO A 124 -14.21 -2.65 -8.90
N VAL A 125 -13.60 -1.62 -9.48
CA VAL A 125 -12.27 -1.11 -9.11
C VAL A 125 -12.43 0.35 -8.72
N PHE A 126 -11.89 0.72 -7.57
CA PHE A 126 -11.94 2.08 -7.04
C PHE A 126 -10.52 2.61 -6.79
N PHE A 127 -10.25 3.83 -7.25
CA PHE A 127 -9.05 4.57 -6.89
C PHE A 127 -9.44 5.65 -5.89
N ILE A 128 -8.78 5.63 -4.74
CA ILE A 128 -9.27 6.30 -3.52
C ILE A 128 -8.59 7.65 -3.31
N GLU A 129 -7.44 7.89 -3.92
CA GLU A 129 -6.82 9.21 -3.81
C GLU A 129 -7.73 10.27 -4.48
N PRO A 130 -8.09 11.35 -3.78
CA PRO A 130 -8.88 12.43 -4.36
C PRO A 130 -8.02 13.37 -5.21
N ASP A 131 -8.64 14.08 -6.13
CA ASP A 131 -8.01 15.03 -7.07
C ASP A 131 -8.56 16.47 -6.90
N ASP A 132 -9.31 16.73 -5.83
CA ASP A 132 -9.94 18.02 -5.57
C ASP A 132 -9.02 19.08 -4.92
N GLU A 133 -9.56 20.30 -4.80
CA GLU A 133 -8.88 21.47 -4.23
C GLU A 133 -8.37 21.21 -2.79
N LYS A 134 -9.13 20.50 -1.94
CA LYS A 134 -8.70 20.20 -0.57
C LYS A 134 -7.54 19.21 -0.54
N TRP A 135 -7.47 18.31 -1.52
CA TRP A 135 -6.32 17.41 -1.65
C TRP A 135 -5.09 18.17 -2.13
N THR A 136 -5.28 19.08 -3.09
CA THR A 136 -4.23 19.97 -3.58
C THR A 136 -3.64 20.81 -2.45
N GLU A 137 -4.48 21.42 -1.61
CA GLU A 137 -4.03 22.13 -0.39
C GLU A 137 -3.23 21.21 0.54
N TRP A 138 -3.63 19.94 0.68
CA TRP A 138 -2.83 18.98 1.47
C TRP A 138 -1.48 18.66 0.86
N VAL A 139 -1.39 18.55 -0.47
CA VAL A 139 -0.11 18.37 -1.18
C VAL A 139 0.80 19.59 -0.99
N GLU A 140 0.24 20.81 -1.05
CA GLU A 140 0.98 22.05 -0.79
C GLU A 140 1.52 22.10 0.65
N ASP A 141 0.70 21.80 1.65
CA ASP A 141 1.13 21.73 3.05
C ASP A 141 2.24 20.68 3.26
N CYS A 142 2.16 19.54 2.57
CA CYS A 142 3.21 18.53 2.58
C CYS A 142 4.52 19.07 2.01
N ALA A 143 4.48 19.81 0.90
CA ALA A 143 5.66 20.43 0.30
C ALA A 143 6.31 21.44 1.27
N ASP A 144 5.50 22.28 1.91
CA ASP A 144 5.94 23.25 2.91
C ASP A 144 6.60 22.60 4.12
N GLU A 145 6.06 21.48 4.61
CA GLU A 145 6.67 20.72 5.70
C GLU A 145 8.02 20.09 5.27
N MET A 146 8.10 19.56 4.04
CA MET A 146 9.32 18.92 3.52
C MET A 146 10.50 19.90 3.41
N VAL A 147 10.25 21.18 3.09
CA VAL A 147 11.29 22.20 2.94
C VAL A 147 11.77 22.81 4.27
N ARG A 148 11.18 22.45 5.41
CA ARG A 148 11.64 22.95 6.73
C ARG A 148 13.08 22.54 7.01
N LEU A 149 13.88 23.47 7.54
CA LEU A 149 15.32 23.29 7.86
C LEU A 149 15.63 22.03 8.69
N LYS A 150 14.73 21.63 9.60
CA LYS A 150 14.86 20.41 10.40
C LYS A 150 14.78 19.13 9.55
N ASN A 151 13.99 19.15 8.49
CA ASN A 151 13.84 18.04 7.55
C ASN A 151 15.00 18.02 6.53
N LEU A 152 15.47 19.20 6.12
CA LEU A 152 16.69 19.34 5.30
C LEU A 152 17.94 18.79 6.01
N THR A 153 18.16 19.15 7.29
CA THR A 153 19.30 18.63 8.07
C THR A 153 19.21 17.12 8.35
N ARG A 154 18.00 16.56 8.44
CA ARG A 154 17.78 15.10 8.49
C ARG A 154 18.17 14.38 7.21
N SER A 155 18.12 15.04 6.05
CA SER A 155 18.56 14.46 4.77
C SER A 155 20.09 14.21 4.77
N ILE A 156 20.86 15.13 5.38
CA ILE A 156 22.32 15.04 5.52
C ILE A 156 22.76 13.81 6.33
N PHE A 157 22.03 13.48 7.41
CA PHE A 157 22.30 12.30 8.24
C PHE A 157 21.50 11.04 7.82
N SER A 158 20.91 11.05 6.63
CA SER A 158 20.00 10.00 6.13
C SER A 158 20.56 8.58 6.27
N ARG A 159 21.86 8.36 6.04
CA ARG A 159 22.48 7.02 6.16
C ARG A 159 22.51 6.48 7.60
N ARG A 160 22.75 7.34 8.60
CA ARG A 160 22.77 6.93 10.02
C ARG A 160 21.35 6.66 10.50
N ILE A 161 20.41 7.52 10.11
CA ILE A 161 19.00 7.38 10.46
C ILE A 161 18.43 6.11 9.81
N TRP A 162 18.70 5.87 8.52
CA TRP A 162 18.32 4.65 7.81
C TRP A 162 18.75 3.39 8.56
N ARG A 163 20.04 3.28 8.92
CA ARG A 163 20.56 2.12 9.67
C ARG A 163 19.87 1.91 11.01
N LYS A 164 19.51 2.99 11.71
CA LYS A 164 18.79 2.92 12.98
C LYS A 164 17.35 2.42 12.77
N VAL A 165 16.64 3.01 11.81
CA VAL A 165 15.26 2.64 11.50
C VAL A 165 15.20 1.19 11.02
N LEU A 166 16.05 0.79 10.08
CA LEU A 166 16.11 -0.59 9.58
C LEU A 166 16.36 -1.60 10.71
N ARG A 167 17.27 -1.31 11.64
CA ARG A 167 17.48 -2.18 12.81
C ARG A 167 16.22 -2.34 13.65
N ASN A 168 15.49 -1.26 13.89
CA ASN A 168 14.24 -1.32 14.63
C ASN A 168 13.17 -2.11 13.87
N SER A 169 13.09 -1.93 12.55
CA SER A 169 12.17 -2.69 11.68
C SER A 169 12.47 -4.18 11.74
N ILE A 170 13.74 -4.61 11.66
CA ILE A 170 14.14 -6.02 11.79
C ILE A 170 13.63 -6.64 13.10
N HIS A 171 13.68 -5.90 14.21
CA HIS A 171 13.16 -6.38 15.50
C HIS A 171 11.63 -6.44 15.57
N SER A 172 10.93 -5.72 14.68
CA SER A 172 9.47 -5.64 14.64
C SER A 172 8.86 -6.58 13.58
N THR A 173 9.70 -7.16 12.73
CA THR A 173 9.31 -8.11 11.68
C THR A 173 9.52 -9.55 12.11
N GLY A 174 8.60 -10.42 11.71
CA GLY A 174 8.78 -11.87 11.73
C GLY A 174 8.50 -12.48 10.35
N PRO A 175 8.96 -13.71 10.08
CA PRO A 175 8.63 -14.43 8.85
C PRO A 175 7.12 -14.74 8.77
N PRO A 176 6.54 -14.80 7.56
CA PRO A 176 5.16 -15.23 7.38
C PRO A 176 5.03 -16.71 7.77
N ARG A 177 4.08 -17.02 8.66
CA ARG A 177 3.83 -18.41 9.11
C ARG A 177 3.23 -19.31 8.04
N THR A 178 2.65 -18.73 7.00
CA THR A 178 2.05 -19.44 5.88
C THR A 178 3.08 -19.97 4.89
N GLU A 179 4.28 -19.38 4.86
CA GLU A 179 5.37 -19.84 4.02
C GLU A 179 6.11 -20.99 4.70
N ARG A 180 6.13 -22.16 4.06
CA ARG A 180 6.74 -23.37 4.62
C ARG A 180 8.24 -23.47 4.35
N ASP A 181 8.70 -22.78 3.32
CA ASP A 181 10.11 -22.71 2.95
C ASP A 181 10.81 -21.65 3.82
N ASP A 182 11.63 -22.10 4.76
CA ASP A 182 12.29 -21.23 5.75
C ASP A 182 13.18 -20.16 5.10
N GLU A 183 13.82 -20.45 3.95
CA GLU A 183 14.66 -19.47 3.24
C GLU A 183 13.81 -18.37 2.61
N LYS A 184 12.67 -18.74 2.02
CA LYS A 184 11.69 -17.77 1.49
C LYS A 184 11.04 -16.97 2.59
N ALA A 185 10.63 -17.62 3.68
CA ALA A 185 10.05 -16.98 4.84
C ALA A 185 11.02 -15.94 5.45
N GLY A 186 12.32 -16.29 5.52
CA GLY A 186 13.38 -15.36 5.90
C GLY A 186 13.58 -14.21 4.90
N GLY A 187 13.51 -14.48 3.60
CA GLY A 187 13.54 -13.45 2.55
C GLY A 187 12.40 -12.45 2.66
N PHE A 188 11.18 -12.94 2.89
CA PHE A 188 10.00 -12.10 3.12
C PHE A 188 10.16 -11.24 4.38
N ALA A 189 10.68 -11.79 5.48
CA ALA A 189 10.96 -11.01 6.69
C ALA A 189 11.98 -9.87 6.44
N GLN A 190 13.04 -10.13 5.67
CA GLN A 190 14.03 -9.12 5.29
C GLN A 190 13.41 -8.02 4.42
N ALA A 191 12.61 -8.40 3.42
CA ALA A 191 11.92 -7.45 2.54
C ALA A 191 10.92 -6.59 3.33
N SER A 192 10.20 -7.19 4.28
CA SER A 192 9.28 -6.50 5.19
C SER A 192 10.01 -5.45 6.02
N ALA A 193 11.19 -5.78 6.56
CA ALA A 193 11.97 -4.85 7.36
C ALA A 193 12.47 -3.66 6.52
N LEU A 194 12.88 -3.91 5.28
CA LEU A 194 13.29 -2.86 4.33
C LEU A 194 12.13 -1.95 3.94
N ALA A 195 10.97 -2.53 3.63
CA ALA A 195 9.74 -1.82 3.31
C ALA A 195 9.28 -0.93 4.47
N ALA A 196 9.25 -1.49 5.68
CA ALA A 196 8.90 -0.73 6.88
C ALA A 196 9.89 0.40 7.17
N ALA A 197 11.18 0.18 6.93
CA ALA A 197 12.20 1.21 7.12
C ALA A 197 12.07 2.35 6.12
N TRP A 198 11.75 2.03 4.86
CA TRP A 198 11.44 3.03 3.84
C TRP A 198 10.18 3.81 4.21
N TRP A 199 9.07 3.14 4.50
CA TRP A 199 7.81 3.79 4.88
C TRP A 199 7.99 4.73 6.07
N THR A 200 8.61 4.25 7.16
CA THR A 200 8.89 5.06 8.34
C THR A 200 9.72 6.32 8.01
N ARG A 201 10.64 6.22 7.05
CA ARG A 201 11.46 7.35 6.61
C ARG A 201 10.69 8.32 5.73
N SER A 202 9.87 7.81 4.82
CA SER A 202 8.97 8.60 3.98
C SER A 202 8.01 9.38 4.86
N GLU A 203 7.33 8.73 5.82
CA GLU A 203 6.41 9.37 6.74
C GLU A 203 7.09 10.39 7.66
N SER A 204 8.37 10.19 8.02
CA SER A 204 9.07 11.08 8.96
C SER A 204 9.33 12.50 8.46
N VAL A 205 9.06 12.78 7.18
CA VAL A 205 9.11 14.12 6.59
C VAL A 205 7.79 14.87 6.74
N LEU A 206 6.70 14.17 7.00
CA LEU A 206 5.39 14.73 7.29
C LEU A 206 5.23 14.92 8.81
N ASN A 207 4.42 15.91 9.19
CA ASN A 207 3.97 16.05 10.57
C ASN A 207 2.74 15.15 10.82
N HIS A 208 2.42 14.92 12.10
CA HIS A 208 1.36 13.98 12.50
C HIS A 208 -0.04 14.43 12.07
N GLU A 209 -0.27 15.75 11.97
CA GLU A 209 -1.54 16.30 11.51
C GLU A 209 -1.78 15.96 10.03
N LEU A 210 -0.77 16.15 9.19
CA LEU A 210 -0.84 15.81 7.76
C LEU A 210 -1.07 14.32 7.55
N GLN A 211 -0.42 13.46 8.35
CA GLN A 211 -0.63 12.02 8.31
C GLN A 211 -2.08 11.65 8.66
N ILE A 212 -2.62 12.20 9.74
CA ILE A 212 -4.02 11.98 10.14
C ILE A 212 -4.98 12.47 9.06
N ARG A 213 -4.79 13.70 8.55
CA ARG A 213 -5.69 14.29 7.54
C ARG A 213 -5.76 13.41 6.28
N ARG A 214 -4.61 12.88 5.84
CA ARG A 214 -4.53 11.91 4.73
C ARG A 214 -5.28 10.62 5.06
N ASP A 215 -4.93 9.98 6.17
CA ASP A 215 -5.43 8.65 6.50
C ASP A 215 -6.95 8.67 6.77
N GLU A 216 -7.47 9.71 7.43
CA GLU A 216 -8.92 9.90 7.66
C GLU A 216 -9.69 10.12 6.36
N ARG A 217 -9.12 10.87 5.41
CA ARG A 217 -9.77 11.12 4.13
C ARG A 217 -9.81 9.86 3.26
N LEU A 218 -8.70 9.13 3.19
CA LEU A 218 -8.65 7.85 2.49
C LEU A 218 -9.64 6.84 3.13
N ALA A 219 -9.74 6.81 4.46
CA ALA A 219 -10.73 5.97 5.15
C ALA A 219 -12.18 6.37 4.82
N ALA A 220 -12.50 7.66 4.75
CA ALA A 220 -13.82 8.15 4.33
C ALA A 220 -14.19 7.67 2.91
N ARG A 221 -13.25 7.79 1.96
CA ARG A 221 -13.42 7.38 0.57
C ARG A 221 -13.48 5.86 0.41
N LEU A 222 -12.70 5.09 1.19
CA LEU A 222 -12.84 3.63 1.26
C LEU A 222 -14.25 3.19 1.66
N ARG A 223 -14.86 3.89 2.62
CA ARG A 223 -16.25 3.62 3.03
C ARG A 223 -17.25 3.96 1.92
N GLY A 224 -17.05 5.04 1.17
CA GLY A 224 -17.93 5.37 0.03
C GLY A 224 -17.78 4.40 -1.15
N ALA A 225 -16.57 3.88 -1.39
CA ALA A 225 -16.37 2.79 -2.34
C ALA A 225 -17.12 1.52 -1.91
N LEU A 226 -17.07 1.17 -0.61
CA LEU A 226 -17.84 0.04 -0.08
C LEU A 226 -19.35 0.28 -0.17
N GLU A 227 -19.84 1.49 0.10
CA GLU A 227 -21.26 1.85 -0.05
C GLU A 227 -21.73 1.68 -1.50
N THR A 228 -20.91 2.09 -2.47
CA THR A 228 -21.17 1.89 -3.90
C THR A 228 -21.24 0.40 -4.25
N LEU A 229 -20.31 -0.40 -3.70
CA LEU A 229 -20.30 -1.86 -3.88
C LEU A 229 -21.54 -2.53 -3.27
N CYS A 230 -21.98 -2.10 -2.08
CA CYS A 230 -23.21 -2.55 -1.44
C CYS A 230 -24.46 -2.23 -2.27
N GLY A 231 -24.52 -1.03 -2.87
CA GLY A 231 -25.66 -0.61 -3.70
C GLY A 231 -25.81 -1.41 -5.00
N GLY A 232 -24.72 -2.00 -5.50
CA GLY A 232 -24.71 -2.82 -6.71
C GLY A 232 -25.11 -4.29 -6.52
N GLN A 233 -25.26 -4.77 -5.28
CA GLN A 233 -25.57 -6.18 -5.01
C GLN A 233 -27.07 -6.50 -5.10
N ILE A 234 -27.37 -7.72 -5.55
CA ILE A 234 -28.73 -8.25 -5.56
C ILE A 234 -29.11 -8.68 -4.13
N HIS A 235 -30.32 -8.32 -3.69
CA HIS A 235 -30.84 -8.71 -2.37
C HIS A 235 -30.73 -10.23 -2.13
N GLY A 236 -29.96 -10.65 -1.12
CA GLY A 236 -29.81 -12.04 -0.69
C GLY A 236 -28.39 -12.60 -0.76
N GLU A 237 -27.45 -11.88 -1.37
CA GLU A 237 -26.01 -12.19 -1.29
C GLU A 237 -25.43 -11.78 0.07
N GLY A 238 -24.34 -12.42 0.47
CA GLY A 238 -23.64 -12.11 1.73
C GLY A 238 -23.08 -10.68 1.75
N ALA A 239 -22.61 -10.22 2.91
CA ALA A 239 -22.01 -8.90 3.04
C ALA A 239 -20.82 -8.75 2.06
N PRO A 240 -20.80 -7.71 1.20
CA PRO A 240 -19.77 -7.56 0.19
C PRO A 240 -18.42 -7.28 0.83
N VAL A 241 -17.38 -7.81 0.21
CA VAL A 241 -16.00 -7.62 0.65
C VAL A 241 -15.25 -6.74 -0.35
N LEU A 242 -14.87 -5.55 0.09
CA LEU A 242 -13.94 -4.66 -0.59
C LEU A 242 -12.51 -5.00 -0.15
N ILE A 243 -11.70 -5.58 -1.04
CA ILE A 243 -10.29 -5.81 -0.75
C ILE A 243 -9.47 -4.54 -1.00
N VAL A 244 -8.59 -4.20 -0.06
CA VAL A 244 -7.73 -3.02 -0.13
C VAL A 244 -6.27 -3.45 0.06
N PRO A 245 -5.46 -3.50 -1.01
CA PRO A 245 -4.03 -3.74 -0.86
C PRO A 245 -3.40 -2.54 -0.15
N VAL A 246 -2.85 -2.78 1.05
CA VAL A 246 -2.18 -1.74 1.85
C VAL A 246 -0.77 -2.21 2.18
N MET A 247 0.21 -1.31 2.07
CA MET A 247 1.56 -1.65 2.49
C MET A 247 1.57 -2.01 3.96
N GLN A 248 2.22 -3.12 4.30
CA GLN A 248 2.21 -3.68 5.65
C GLN A 248 2.52 -2.66 6.77
N ALA A 249 3.44 -1.72 6.51
CA ALA A 249 3.84 -0.70 7.47
C ALA A 249 2.85 0.47 7.60
N TRP A 250 1.96 0.66 6.63
CA TRP A 250 0.91 1.69 6.63
C TRP A 250 -0.43 1.15 7.17
N LEU A 251 -0.60 -0.16 7.18
CA LEU A 251 -1.84 -0.84 7.55
C LEU A 251 -2.43 -0.38 8.91
N PRO A 252 -1.65 -0.22 10.00
CA PRO A 252 -2.21 0.20 11.29
C PRO A 252 -2.79 1.62 11.28
N ASN A 253 -2.23 2.52 10.47
CA ASN A 253 -2.74 3.89 10.35
C ASN A 253 -4.10 3.92 9.65
N ILE A 254 -4.23 3.20 8.53
CA ILE A 254 -5.49 3.09 7.79
C ILE A 254 -6.56 2.41 8.65
N LEU A 255 -6.20 1.34 9.37
CA LEU A 255 -7.12 0.71 10.31
C LEU A 255 -7.57 1.69 11.41
N ALA A 256 -6.65 2.42 12.03
CA ALA A 256 -7.00 3.41 13.06
C ALA A 256 -7.90 4.54 12.51
N ALA A 257 -7.72 4.92 11.25
CA ALA A 257 -8.60 5.88 10.58
C ALA A 257 -9.99 5.30 10.32
N LEU A 258 -10.10 4.04 9.89
CA LEU A 258 -11.39 3.34 9.74
C LEU A 258 -12.11 3.16 11.08
N GLU A 259 -11.39 2.85 12.16
CA GLU A 259 -11.95 2.68 13.50
C GLU A 259 -12.61 3.97 14.04
N LYS A 260 -12.20 5.15 13.56
CA LYS A 260 -12.89 6.42 13.84
C LYS A 260 -14.24 6.54 13.13
N SER A 261 -14.55 5.64 12.21
CA SER A 261 -15.79 5.60 11.43
C SER A 261 -16.12 6.94 10.75
N PRO A 262 -15.19 7.52 9.95
CA PRO A 262 -15.41 8.79 9.25
C PRO A 262 -16.60 8.65 8.30
N ARG A 263 -17.38 9.71 8.06
CA ARG A 263 -18.53 9.61 7.16
C ARG A 263 -18.08 9.15 5.76
N PRO A 264 -18.82 8.24 5.08
CA PRO A 264 -18.50 7.85 3.72
C PRO A 264 -18.40 9.07 2.80
N GLU A 265 -17.34 9.11 1.98
CA GLU A 265 -17.13 10.09 0.92
C GLU A 265 -17.20 9.35 -0.42
N HIS A 266 -18.00 9.84 -1.36
CA HIS A 266 -18.21 9.18 -2.64
C HIS A 266 -16.91 9.14 -3.49
N VAL A 267 -16.76 8.08 -4.30
CA VAL A 267 -15.60 7.87 -5.18
C VAL A 267 -16.12 7.80 -6.62
N GLY A 268 -15.86 8.87 -7.38
CA GLY A 268 -16.33 9.06 -8.76
C GLY A 268 -16.57 10.54 -9.05
N GLU A 269 -16.73 10.90 -10.32
CA GLU A 269 -17.16 12.25 -10.72
C GLU A 269 -18.57 12.49 -10.14
N GLU A 270 -18.75 13.58 -9.39
CA GLU A 270 -20.11 14.04 -9.05
C GLU A 270 -20.81 14.35 -10.39
N GLU A 271 -21.85 13.59 -10.74
CA GLU A 271 -22.74 13.98 -11.84
C GLU A 271 -23.33 15.35 -11.50
N GLU A 272 -22.83 16.41 -12.14
CA GLU A 272 -23.43 17.77 -12.13
C GLU A 272 -24.84 17.78 -12.73
#